data_AF-A0A194S942-F1
#
_entry.id   AF-A0A194S942-F1
#
_cell.length_a   1.000
_cell.length_b   1.000
_cell.length_c   1.000
_cell.angle_alpha   90.00
_cell.angle_beta   90.00
_cell.angle_gamma   90.00
#
_symmetry.space_group_name_H-M   'P 1'
#
loop_
_entity.id
_entity.type
_entity.pdbx_description
1 polymer ?
#
loop_
_entity_poly.entity_id
_entity_poly.type
_entity_poly.pdbx_seq_one_letter_code
_entity_poly.pdbx_strand_id
1 'polypeptide(L)'
;MDPTETLAQTIARLLPNGLGARGDEERNPVTFPDRSLHVLVALSGSVASIKTPLIVRRLLEHDQVDVQVVATKGATHFFDAQELEAEHGGKVKVWTDQDEWAGWQKVGDPVLHIELRRWADVVLVAPCSANTLAKITHGICDNILTSFLRALPTFVPVHLFPAMNTHMFAHPLTAKQLAVVRDELGYNVHGPIGKKLACGDIGIGAMTEWSDIVQLVVDEYGLDRREL
;
A
#
# COMPACT_ATOMS: atom_id res chain seq x y z
N MET A 1 -13.32 13.00 12.78
CA MET A 1 -14.34 12.73 11.74
C MET A 1 -15.69 13.21 12.25
N ASP A 2 -16.52 13.72 11.36
CA ASP A 2 -17.92 13.97 11.67
C ASP A 2 -18.62 12.62 11.90
N PRO A 3 -19.18 12.33 13.09
CA PRO A 3 -19.83 11.06 13.39
C PRO A 3 -21.10 10.81 12.55
N THR A 4 -21.51 11.78 11.73
CA THR A 4 -22.65 11.67 10.82
C THR A 4 -22.26 11.41 9.35
N GLU A 5 -20.97 11.46 9.00
CA GLU A 5 -20.48 11.20 7.65
C GLU A 5 -20.64 9.70 7.31
N THR A 6 -21.38 9.40 6.25
CA THR A 6 -21.53 8.03 5.73
C THR A 6 -20.24 7.55 5.06
N LEU A 7 -20.07 6.22 4.94
CA LEU A 7 -18.91 5.67 4.21
C LEU A 7 -18.86 6.16 2.76
N ALA A 8 -20.01 6.25 2.09
CA ALA A 8 -20.08 6.73 0.71
C ALA A 8 -19.60 8.19 0.58
N GLN A 9 -19.97 9.06 1.53
CA GLN A 9 -19.46 10.44 1.59
C GLN A 9 -17.96 10.48 1.85
N THR A 10 -17.48 9.63 2.77
CA THR A 10 -16.05 9.51 3.06
C THR A 10 -15.26 9.07 1.83
N ILE A 11 -15.74 8.05 1.10
CA ILE A 11 -15.16 7.58 -0.16
C ILE A 11 -15.16 8.70 -1.19
N ALA A 12 -16.29 9.38 -1.42
CA ALA A 12 -16.37 10.44 -2.42
C ALA A 12 -15.42 11.61 -2.12
N ARG A 13 -15.19 11.92 -0.84
CA ARG A 13 -14.28 12.97 -0.39
C ARG A 13 -12.81 12.57 -0.50
N LEU A 14 -12.47 11.36 -0.10
CA LEU A 14 -11.07 10.91 0.02
C LEU A 14 -10.52 10.21 -1.23
N LEU A 15 -11.40 9.68 -2.08
CA LEU A 15 -11.03 8.82 -3.20
C LEU A 15 -11.48 9.41 -4.56
N PRO A 16 -11.11 10.65 -4.93
CA PRO A 16 -11.35 11.15 -6.28
C PRO A 16 -10.55 10.34 -7.33
N ASN A 17 -11.12 10.06 -8.50
CA ASN A 17 -10.50 9.17 -9.50
C ASN A 17 -9.04 9.55 -9.85
N GLY A 18 -8.19 8.54 -9.94
CA GLY A 18 -6.80 8.63 -10.38
C GLY A 18 -6.50 7.77 -11.62
N LEU A 19 -5.24 7.37 -11.81
CA LEU A 19 -4.81 6.57 -12.96
C LEU A 19 -5.53 5.23 -13.03
N GLY A 20 -5.73 4.56 -11.89
CA GLY A 20 -6.41 3.27 -11.86
C GLY A 20 -7.89 3.30 -12.30
N ALA A 21 -8.47 4.49 -12.52
CA ALA A 21 -9.80 4.64 -13.13
C ALA A 21 -9.80 4.46 -14.66
N ARG A 22 -8.64 4.57 -15.33
CA ARG A 22 -8.52 4.56 -16.80
C ARG A 22 -8.83 3.21 -17.46
N GLY A 23 -8.88 2.11 -16.70
CA GLY A 23 -9.08 0.76 -17.24
C GLY A 23 -7.91 0.30 -18.13
N ASP A 24 -7.87 -0.98 -18.49
CA ASP A 24 -6.70 -1.59 -19.17
C ASP A 24 -6.47 -1.12 -20.63
N GLU A 25 -7.36 -0.25 -21.16
CA GLU A 25 -7.32 0.24 -22.53
C GLU A 25 -6.33 1.40 -22.73
N GLU A 26 -5.99 2.15 -21.68
CA GLU A 26 -5.05 3.29 -21.73
C GLU A 26 -3.68 2.90 -21.15
N ARG A 27 -2.92 2.10 -21.89
CA ARG A 27 -1.60 1.57 -21.47
C ARG A 27 -0.44 2.58 -21.52
N ASN A 28 -0.65 3.86 -21.23
CA ASN A 28 0.44 4.83 -21.15
C ASN A 28 0.79 5.15 -19.68
N PRO A 29 1.79 4.48 -19.10
CA PRO A 29 2.05 4.53 -17.66
C PRO A 29 2.75 5.80 -17.18
N VAL A 30 3.11 6.75 -18.05
CA VAL A 30 4.03 7.85 -17.69
C VAL A 30 3.57 9.22 -18.21
N THR A 31 2.35 9.60 -17.86
CA THR A 31 2.01 11.03 -17.78
C THR A 31 1.61 11.35 -16.36
N PHE A 32 2.43 12.19 -15.72
CA PHE A 32 2.13 12.77 -14.41
C PHE A 32 0.77 13.47 -14.49
N PRO A 33 -0.13 13.20 -13.55
CA PRO A 33 -1.39 13.90 -13.55
C PRO A 33 -1.16 15.36 -13.12
N ASP A 34 -1.85 16.33 -13.74
CA ASP A 34 -1.88 17.74 -13.31
C ASP A 34 -2.68 17.93 -11.99
N ARG A 35 -2.59 16.97 -11.07
CA ARG A 35 -3.20 16.92 -9.73
C ARG A 35 -2.24 16.21 -8.78
N SER A 36 -2.58 16.16 -7.48
CA SER A 36 -1.81 15.38 -6.51
C SER A 36 -1.59 13.94 -6.95
N LEU A 37 -0.38 13.41 -6.83
CA LEU A 37 -0.08 11.98 -6.92
C LEU A 37 -0.79 11.22 -5.80
N HIS A 38 -1.55 10.21 -6.17
CA HIS A 38 -2.29 9.36 -5.23
C HIS A 38 -1.48 8.11 -4.88
N VAL A 39 -0.82 8.13 -3.72
CA VAL A 39 0.03 7.04 -3.23
C VAL A 39 -0.79 6.15 -2.28
N LEU A 40 -1.03 4.89 -2.67
CA LEU A 40 -1.70 3.92 -1.80
C LEU A 40 -0.67 3.07 -1.06
N VAL A 41 -0.64 3.17 0.26
CA VAL A 41 0.24 2.37 1.13
C VAL A 41 -0.53 1.18 1.67
N ALA A 42 -0.26 -0.01 1.12
CA ALA A 42 -0.86 -1.27 1.54
C ALA A 42 0.10 -2.01 2.49
N LEU A 43 -0.35 -2.33 3.70
CA LEU A 43 0.46 -3.03 4.70
C LEU A 43 -0.17 -4.33 5.18
N SER A 44 0.69 -5.31 5.37
CA SER A 44 0.34 -6.63 5.86
C SER A 44 0.97 -6.95 7.22
N GLY A 45 0.63 -8.11 7.80
CA GLY A 45 1.07 -8.50 9.14
C GLY A 45 2.57 -8.79 9.24
N SER A 46 3.36 -7.74 9.50
CA SER A 46 4.79 -7.81 9.81
C SER A 46 5.13 -6.72 10.82
N VAL A 47 6.11 -6.97 11.69
CA VAL A 47 6.58 -5.98 12.69
C VAL A 47 7.00 -4.66 12.04
N ALA A 48 7.46 -4.71 10.78
CA ALA A 48 7.84 -3.53 10.02
C ALA A 48 6.69 -2.52 9.81
N SER A 49 5.42 -2.91 9.99
CA SER A 49 4.25 -2.01 9.94
C SER A 49 4.30 -0.90 10.99
N ILE A 50 5.11 -1.03 12.05
CA ILE A 50 5.40 0.06 13.00
C ILE A 50 6.04 1.29 12.31
N LYS A 51 6.61 1.11 11.11
CA LYS A 51 7.24 2.19 10.34
C LYS A 51 6.27 2.91 9.40
N THR A 52 5.05 2.41 9.22
CA THR A 52 4.06 3.01 8.31
C THR A 52 3.78 4.49 8.63
N PRO A 53 3.59 4.93 9.89
CA PRO A 53 3.40 6.35 10.18
C PRO A 53 4.56 7.24 9.69
N LEU A 54 5.80 6.73 9.71
CA LEU A 54 6.97 7.46 9.22
C LEU A 54 6.94 7.62 7.69
N ILE A 55 6.53 6.58 6.97
CA ILE A 55 6.37 6.61 5.50
C ILE A 55 5.30 7.64 5.12
N VAL A 56 4.11 7.55 5.75
CA VAL A 56 2.98 8.44 5.46
C VAL A 56 3.35 9.89 5.76
N ARG A 57 3.90 10.17 6.94
CA ARG A 57 4.33 11.52 7.32
C ARG A 57 5.30 12.10 6.30
N ARG A 58 6.34 11.35 5.95
CA ARG A 58 7.40 11.82 5.06
C ARG A 58 6.90 12.04 3.62
N LEU A 59 6.00 11.19 3.11
CA LEU A 59 5.36 11.41 1.80
C LEU A 59 4.54 12.71 1.79
N LEU A 60 3.80 12.98 2.86
CA LEU A 60 2.98 14.18 3.01
C LEU A 60 3.78 15.46 3.28
N GLU A 61 5.11 15.40 3.38
CA GLU A 61 6.00 16.57 3.35
C GLU A 61 6.32 17.03 1.92
N HIS A 62 5.86 16.31 0.89
CA HIS A 62 6.05 16.67 -0.51
C HIS A 62 4.80 17.31 -1.11
N ASP A 63 5.00 18.25 -2.03
CA ASP A 63 3.92 18.93 -2.75
C ASP A 63 3.17 17.95 -3.65
N GLN A 64 1.86 18.20 -3.83
CA GLN A 64 1.02 17.40 -4.71
C GLN A 64 1.09 15.89 -4.42
N VAL A 65 1.03 15.49 -3.15
CA VAL A 65 0.94 14.08 -2.73
C VAL A 65 -0.24 13.90 -1.80
N ASP A 66 -1.12 12.97 -2.16
CA ASP A 66 -2.18 12.45 -1.30
C ASP A 66 -1.92 10.99 -0.98
N VAL A 67 -2.16 10.60 0.27
CA VAL A 67 -1.87 9.25 0.77
C VAL A 67 -3.11 8.61 1.37
N GLN A 68 -3.40 7.38 0.98
CA GLN A 68 -4.39 6.51 1.63
C GLN A 68 -3.74 5.20 2.03
N VAL A 69 -4.25 4.60 3.10
CA VAL A 69 -3.61 3.43 3.72
C VAL A 69 -4.57 2.25 3.72
N VAL A 70 -4.12 1.07 3.29
CA VAL A 70 -4.89 -0.18 3.40
C VAL A 70 -4.16 -1.12 4.35
N ALA A 71 -4.83 -1.53 5.43
CA ALA A 71 -4.23 -2.39 6.44
C ALA A 71 -4.99 -3.71 6.58
N THR A 72 -4.29 -4.83 6.40
CA THR A 72 -4.83 -6.14 6.80
C THR A 72 -5.02 -6.19 8.31
N LYS A 73 -5.92 -7.05 8.80
CA LYS A 73 -6.06 -7.35 10.24
C LYS A 73 -4.74 -7.68 10.94
N GLY A 74 -3.81 -8.35 10.26
CA GLY A 74 -2.50 -8.65 10.84
C GLY A 74 -1.63 -7.40 11.05
N ALA A 75 -1.78 -6.40 10.18
CA ALA A 75 -0.98 -5.18 10.20
C ALA A 75 -1.41 -4.21 11.31
N THR A 76 -2.71 -4.16 11.62
CA THR A 76 -3.30 -3.30 12.65
C THR A 76 -2.84 -3.63 14.08
N HIS A 77 -2.09 -4.70 14.28
CA HIS A 77 -1.46 -5.01 15.57
C HIS A 77 -0.19 -4.20 15.85
N PHE A 78 0.40 -3.55 14.85
CA PHE A 78 1.75 -2.98 14.94
C PHE A 78 1.80 -1.44 14.92
N PHE A 79 0.67 -0.78 14.72
CA PHE A 79 0.53 0.68 14.74
C PHE A 79 -0.91 1.05 15.11
N ASP A 80 -1.11 2.27 15.59
CA ASP A 80 -2.44 2.79 15.89
C ASP A 80 -3.01 3.49 14.65
N ALA A 81 -4.07 2.90 14.08
CA ALA A 81 -4.74 3.44 12.91
C ALA A 81 -5.45 4.77 13.22
N GLN A 82 -6.06 4.91 14.40
CA GLN A 82 -6.81 6.11 14.78
C GLN A 82 -5.86 7.27 15.05
N GLU A 83 -4.69 7.00 15.66
CA GLU A 83 -3.65 8.00 15.86
C GLU A 83 -3.14 8.55 14.51
N LEU A 84 -2.88 7.66 13.54
CA LEU A 84 -2.44 8.06 12.21
C LEU A 84 -3.49 8.91 11.47
N GLU A 85 -4.76 8.53 11.54
CA GLU A 85 -5.85 9.31 10.93
C GLU A 85 -6.03 10.68 11.60
N ALA A 86 -5.92 10.73 12.92
CA ALA A 86 -6.02 11.97 13.70
C ALA A 86 -4.86 12.92 13.44
N GLU A 87 -3.62 12.41 13.34
CA GLU A 87 -2.42 13.18 13.00
C GLU A 87 -2.59 13.95 11.68
N HIS A 88 -3.32 13.38 10.73
CA HIS A 88 -3.54 13.97 9.40
C HIS A 88 -4.92 14.61 9.22
N GLY A 89 -5.63 14.90 10.31
CA GLY A 89 -6.89 15.64 10.27
C GLY A 89 -7.97 15.00 9.39
N GLY A 90 -7.96 13.67 9.25
CA GLY A 90 -8.90 12.93 8.41
C GLY A 90 -8.67 13.04 6.89
N LYS A 91 -7.49 13.54 6.46
CA LYS A 91 -7.04 13.47 5.05
C LYS A 91 -6.49 12.10 4.69
N VAL A 92 -5.83 11.43 5.64
CA VAL A 92 -5.41 10.02 5.51
C VAL A 92 -6.45 9.17 6.23
N LYS A 93 -6.93 8.11 5.57
CA LYS A 93 -7.73 7.06 6.19
C LYS A 93 -7.01 5.71 6.10
N VAL A 94 -7.13 4.93 7.17
CA VAL A 94 -6.68 3.53 7.24
C VAL A 94 -7.89 2.65 6.97
N TRP A 95 -7.97 2.16 5.74
CA TRP A 95 -9.01 1.27 5.25
C TRP A 95 -8.72 -0.17 5.66
N THR A 96 -9.72 -0.83 6.22
CA THR A 96 -9.64 -2.21 6.73
C THR A 96 -10.74 -3.09 6.13
N ASP A 97 -10.68 -4.40 6.41
CA ASP A 97 -11.74 -5.34 6.02
C ASP A 97 -13.11 -4.94 6.57
N GLN A 98 -13.18 -4.22 7.70
CA GLN A 98 -14.45 -3.76 8.28
C GLN A 98 -15.09 -2.67 7.42
N ASP A 99 -14.27 -1.74 6.88
CA ASP A 99 -14.75 -0.66 6.03
C ASP A 99 -15.32 -1.19 4.71
N GLU A 100 -14.79 -2.30 4.18
CA GLU A 100 -15.24 -2.90 2.91
C GLU A 100 -16.73 -3.26 2.93
N TRP A 101 -17.20 -3.78 4.06
CA TRP A 101 -18.57 -4.26 4.22
C TRP A 101 -19.49 -3.24 4.93
N ALA A 102 -18.93 -2.24 5.61
CA ALA A 102 -19.72 -1.28 6.38
C ALA A 102 -20.68 -0.45 5.51
N GLY A 103 -20.28 -0.11 4.27
CA GLY A 103 -21.07 0.74 3.39
C GLY A 103 -21.78 0.05 2.23
N TRP A 104 -21.62 -1.26 2.06
CA TRP A 104 -22.26 -2.00 0.98
C TRP A 104 -23.55 -2.67 1.50
N GLN A 105 -24.71 -2.17 1.07
CA GLN A 105 -26.03 -2.67 1.50
C GLN A 105 -26.85 -3.18 0.32
N LYS A 106 -26.67 -2.58 -0.86
CA LYS A 106 -27.40 -2.93 -2.09
C LYS A 106 -26.53 -2.77 -3.33
N VAL A 107 -26.97 -3.39 -4.41
CA VAL A 107 -26.38 -3.17 -5.74
C VAL A 107 -26.46 -1.68 -6.09
N GLY A 108 -25.34 -1.12 -6.51
CA GLY A 108 -25.17 0.30 -6.82
C GLY A 108 -24.41 1.08 -5.74
N ASP A 109 -24.28 0.54 -4.53
CA ASP A 109 -23.42 1.13 -3.50
C ASP A 109 -21.93 0.97 -3.90
N PRO A 110 -21.05 1.93 -3.51
CA PRO A 110 -19.63 1.85 -3.83
C PRO A 110 -18.98 0.61 -3.21
N VAL A 111 -18.13 -0.06 -3.99
CA VAL A 111 -17.35 -1.21 -3.53
C VAL A 111 -15.95 -0.72 -3.20
N LEU A 112 -15.57 -0.72 -1.92
CA LEU A 112 -14.38 -0.02 -1.44
C LEU A 112 -13.09 -0.40 -2.18
N HIS A 113 -12.79 -1.69 -2.36
CA HIS A 113 -11.57 -2.10 -3.07
C HIS A 113 -11.56 -1.64 -4.53
N ILE A 114 -12.72 -1.46 -5.16
CA ILE A 114 -12.85 -0.93 -6.53
C ILE A 114 -12.58 0.57 -6.53
N GLU A 115 -13.10 1.32 -5.57
CA GLU A 115 -12.85 2.77 -5.45
C GLU A 115 -11.38 3.06 -5.14
N LEU A 116 -10.75 2.27 -4.25
CA LEU A 116 -9.31 2.35 -3.99
C LEU A 116 -8.49 2.09 -5.26
N ARG A 117 -8.89 1.07 -6.04
CA ARG A 117 -8.27 0.76 -7.34
C ARG A 117 -8.37 1.93 -8.30
N ARG A 118 -9.50 2.65 -8.33
CA ARG A 118 -9.71 3.79 -9.21
C ARG A 118 -8.88 4.99 -8.79
N TRP A 119 -8.66 5.13 -7.49
CA TRP A 119 -7.92 6.24 -6.89
C TRP A 119 -6.40 6.14 -7.09
N ALA A 120 -5.82 4.94 -6.92
CA ALA A 120 -4.37 4.77 -6.86
C ALA A 120 -3.64 5.08 -8.18
N ASP A 121 -2.56 5.86 -8.07
CA ASP A 121 -1.58 6.07 -9.15
C ASP A 121 -0.35 5.19 -8.98
N VAL A 122 0.03 4.93 -7.74
CA VAL A 122 1.15 4.06 -7.37
C VAL A 122 0.81 3.34 -6.07
N VAL A 123 1.22 2.08 -5.97
CA VAL A 123 0.95 1.24 -4.81
C VAL A 123 2.25 0.82 -4.15
N LEU A 124 2.35 1.07 -2.84
CA LEU A 124 3.43 0.58 -1.99
C LEU A 124 2.92 -0.55 -1.10
N VAL A 125 3.32 -1.79 -1.37
CA VAL A 125 3.05 -2.93 -0.47
C VAL A 125 4.17 -3.01 0.57
N ALA A 126 4.07 -2.18 1.61
CA ALA A 126 5.12 -1.92 2.59
C ALA A 126 4.59 -1.94 4.04
N PRO A 127 4.82 -3.02 4.81
CA PRO A 127 5.48 -4.26 4.43
C PRO A 127 4.60 -5.30 3.71
N CYS A 128 5.25 -6.13 2.90
CA CYS A 128 4.72 -7.40 2.41
C CYS A 128 5.20 -8.59 3.27
N SER A 129 4.30 -9.17 4.04
CA SER A 129 4.51 -10.40 4.81
C SER A 129 4.53 -11.62 3.89
N ALA A 130 5.16 -12.71 4.33
CA ALA A 130 5.14 -13.96 3.57
C ALA A 130 3.73 -14.48 3.29
N ASN A 131 2.78 -14.27 4.21
CA ASN A 131 1.38 -14.68 4.04
C ASN A 131 0.69 -13.90 2.92
N THR A 132 0.83 -12.57 2.90
CA THR A 132 0.28 -11.74 1.82
C THR A 132 0.96 -12.04 0.49
N LEU A 133 2.28 -12.22 0.49
CA LEU A 133 3.03 -12.65 -0.71
C LEU A 133 2.44 -13.96 -1.27
N ALA A 134 2.27 -14.97 -0.41
CA ALA A 134 1.65 -16.24 -0.80
C ALA A 134 0.24 -16.04 -1.38
N LYS A 135 -0.62 -15.26 -0.72
CA LYS A 135 -1.98 -14.97 -1.22
C LYS A 135 -1.98 -14.33 -2.60
N ILE A 136 -1.14 -13.32 -2.82
CA ILE A 136 -0.97 -12.65 -4.11
C ILE A 136 -0.59 -13.68 -5.19
N THR A 137 0.42 -14.50 -4.92
CA THR A 137 0.92 -15.48 -5.90
C THR A 137 -0.08 -16.57 -6.26
N HIS A 138 -1.00 -16.89 -5.34
CA HIS A 138 -2.04 -17.89 -5.57
C HIS A 138 -3.39 -17.28 -5.99
N GLY A 139 -3.46 -15.95 -6.18
CA GLY A 139 -4.68 -15.26 -6.57
C GLY A 139 -5.78 -15.25 -5.49
N ILE A 140 -5.43 -15.46 -4.22
CA ILE A 140 -6.37 -15.37 -3.10
C ILE A 140 -6.70 -13.91 -2.84
N CYS A 141 -7.99 -13.57 -2.89
CA CYS A 141 -8.55 -12.23 -2.65
C CYS A 141 -9.61 -12.28 -1.54
N ASP A 142 -9.16 -12.49 -0.30
CA ASP A 142 -10.03 -12.76 0.86
C ASP A 142 -10.04 -11.64 1.91
N ASN A 143 -9.41 -10.51 1.60
CA ASN A 143 -9.31 -9.31 2.43
C ASN A 143 -9.12 -8.08 1.54
N ILE A 144 -9.36 -6.89 2.08
CA ILE A 144 -9.37 -5.62 1.35
C ILE A 144 -8.10 -5.41 0.53
N LEU A 145 -6.92 -5.73 1.09
CA LEU A 145 -5.63 -5.57 0.42
C LEU A 145 -5.53 -6.49 -0.81
N THR A 146 -5.83 -7.77 -0.63
CA THR A 146 -5.70 -8.75 -1.71
C THR A 146 -6.78 -8.61 -2.79
N SER A 147 -8.01 -8.22 -2.42
CA SER A 147 -9.08 -7.90 -3.36
C SER A 147 -8.76 -6.66 -4.19
N PHE A 148 -8.22 -5.61 -3.54
CA PHE A 148 -7.71 -4.42 -4.22
C PHE A 148 -6.61 -4.76 -5.23
N LEU A 149 -5.55 -5.46 -4.81
CA LEU A 149 -4.45 -5.83 -5.72
C LEU A 149 -4.93 -6.70 -6.87
N ARG A 150 -5.87 -7.63 -6.63
CA ARG A 150 -6.39 -8.51 -7.68
C ARG A 150 -7.18 -7.77 -8.75
N ALA A 151 -7.80 -6.64 -8.38
CA ALA A 151 -8.59 -5.79 -9.27
C ALA A 151 -7.78 -4.64 -9.89
N LEU A 152 -6.55 -4.42 -9.45
CA LEU A 152 -5.72 -3.30 -9.88
C LEU A 152 -5.33 -3.45 -11.37
N PRO A 153 -5.50 -2.40 -12.20
CA PRO A 153 -5.02 -2.43 -13.58
C PRO A 153 -3.51 -2.62 -13.64
N THR A 154 -3.06 -3.41 -14.62
CA THR A 154 -1.64 -3.84 -14.71
C THR A 154 -0.65 -2.71 -15.03
N PHE A 155 -1.13 -1.56 -15.51
CA PHE A 155 -0.30 -0.39 -15.77
C PHE A 155 -0.07 0.49 -14.53
N VAL A 156 -0.81 0.26 -13.43
CA VAL A 156 -0.58 0.98 -12.18
C VAL A 156 0.65 0.36 -11.49
N PRO A 157 1.75 1.10 -11.28
CA PRO A 157 2.97 0.56 -10.69
C PRO A 157 2.75 0.07 -9.26
N VAL A 158 3.23 -1.13 -8.98
CA VAL A 158 3.21 -1.76 -7.65
C VAL A 158 4.63 -2.01 -7.18
N HIS A 159 5.01 -1.40 -6.05
CA HIS A 159 6.28 -1.58 -5.38
C HIS A 159 6.08 -2.46 -4.16
N LEU A 160 6.72 -3.62 -4.12
CA LEU A 160 6.56 -4.63 -3.08
C LEU A 160 7.82 -4.71 -2.22
N PHE A 161 7.65 -4.56 -0.90
CA PHE A 161 8.76 -4.54 0.07
C PHE A 161 8.62 -5.71 1.05
N PRO A 162 9.25 -6.87 0.79
CA PRO A 162 9.15 -8.03 1.67
C PRO A 162 9.72 -7.74 3.06
N ALA A 163 9.02 -8.18 4.11
CA ALA A 163 9.49 -8.04 5.48
C ALA A 163 9.05 -9.24 6.34
N MET A 164 10.00 -10.10 6.66
CA MET A 164 9.75 -11.36 7.37
C MET A 164 11.01 -11.86 8.10
N ASN A 165 10.85 -12.84 8.97
CA ASN A 165 12.00 -13.48 9.62
C ASN A 165 12.95 -14.10 8.56
N THR A 166 14.25 -14.14 8.85
CA THR A 166 15.28 -14.69 7.97
C THR A 166 14.98 -16.10 7.46
N HIS A 167 14.45 -16.99 8.29
CA HIS A 167 14.11 -18.34 7.87
C HIS A 167 12.87 -18.39 6.98
N MET A 168 11.92 -17.47 7.16
CA MET A 168 10.80 -17.32 6.24
C MET A 168 11.31 -16.83 4.89
N PHE A 169 12.24 -15.88 4.87
CA PHE A 169 12.80 -15.36 3.63
C PHE A 169 13.64 -16.41 2.88
N ALA A 170 14.46 -17.17 3.60
CA ALA A 170 15.24 -18.28 3.05
C ALA A 170 14.40 -19.50 2.64
N HIS A 171 13.10 -19.52 2.97
CA HIS A 171 12.22 -20.62 2.59
C HIS A 171 12.10 -20.71 1.06
N PRO A 172 12.20 -21.90 0.44
CA PRO A 172 12.17 -22.03 -1.02
C PRO A 172 10.91 -21.48 -1.69
N LEU A 173 9.77 -21.48 -0.99
CA LEU A 173 8.53 -20.89 -1.51
C LEU A 173 8.65 -19.37 -1.67
N THR A 174 9.36 -18.68 -0.77
CA THR A 174 9.52 -17.23 -0.84
C THR A 174 10.22 -16.83 -2.13
N ALA A 175 11.33 -17.49 -2.49
CA ALA A 175 12.03 -17.22 -3.74
C ALA A 175 11.16 -17.47 -4.98
N LYS A 176 10.37 -18.56 -4.99
CA LYS A 176 9.43 -18.86 -6.09
C LYS A 176 8.34 -17.81 -6.20
N GLN A 177 7.78 -17.41 -5.06
CA GLN A 177 6.70 -16.43 -5.00
C GLN A 177 7.18 -15.04 -5.42
N LEU A 178 8.37 -14.63 -5.01
CA LEU A 178 8.99 -13.38 -5.45
C LEU A 178 9.27 -13.37 -6.96
N ALA A 179 9.59 -14.53 -7.55
CA ALA A 179 9.71 -14.65 -9.00
C ALA A 179 8.36 -14.46 -9.69
N VAL A 180 7.28 -15.09 -9.22
CA VAL A 180 5.93 -14.92 -9.79
C VAL A 180 5.49 -13.46 -9.77
N VAL A 181 5.59 -12.78 -8.61
CA VAL A 181 5.13 -11.38 -8.53
C VAL A 181 5.96 -10.43 -9.41
N ARG A 182 7.25 -10.70 -9.58
CA ARG A 182 8.12 -9.87 -10.43
C ARG A 182 7.92 -10.17 -11.91
N ASP A 183 8.00 -11.44 -12.29
CA ASP A 183 8.13 -11.86 -13.68
C ASP A 183 6.77 -12.04 -14.37
N GLU A 184 5.74 -12.44 -13.62
CA GLU A 184 4.38 -12.65 -14.17
C GLU A 184 3.45 -11.45 -13.89
N LEU A 185 3.51 -10.86 -12.69
CA LEU A 185 2.65 -9.73 -12.34
C LEU A 185 3.28 -8.36 -12.63
N GLY A 186 4.60 -8.31 -12.91
CA GLY A 186 5.31 -7.07 -13.23
C GLY A 186 5.55 -6.16 -12.03
N TYR A 187 5.48 -6.67 -10.79
CA TYR A 187 5.68 -5.86 -9.60
C TYR A 187 7.16 -5.53 -9.39
N ASN A 188 7.44 -4.30 -8.95
CA ASN A 188 8.78 -3.84 -8.57
C ASN A 188 9.12 -4.34 -7.16
N VAL A 189 9.90 -5.41 -7.04
CA VAL A 189 10.28 -6.01 -5.75
C VAL A 189 11.57 -5.37 -5.22
N HIS A 190 11.52 -4.86 -3.99
CA HIS A 190 12.64 -4.16 -3.33
C HIS A 190 13.04 -4.84 -2.03
N GLY A 191 14.33 -5.11 -1.86
CA GLY A 191 14.87 -5.77 -0.67
C GLY A 191 14.49 -7.26 -0.60
N PRO A 192 14.41 -7.86 0.62
CA PRO A 192 14.68 -7.26 1.93
C PRO A 192 16.15 -6.93 2.15
N ILE A 193 16.45 -6.18 3.22
CA ILE A 193 17.80 -5.85 3.66
C ILE A 193 18.28 -6.78 4.78
N GLY A 194 19.61 -6.87 4.93
CA GLY A 194 20.25 -7.54 6.05
C GLY A 194 20.32 -6.63 7.27
N LYS A 195 20.00 -7.15 8.47
CA LYS A 195 20.27 -6.48 9.75
C LYS A 195 21.10 -7.38 10.66
N LYS A 196 21.97 -6.77 11.49
CA LYS A 196 22.67 -7.50 12.55
C LYS A 196 21.67 -8.03 13.57
N LEU A 197 21.69 -9.33 13.79
CA LEU A 197 20.93 -10.03 14.80
C LEU A 197 21.64 -9.92 16.15
N ALA A 198 20.90 -10.19 17.23
CA ALA A 198 21.45 -10.16 18.60
C ALA A 198 22.61 -11.14 18.81
N CYS A 199 22.72 -12.20 18.00
CA CYS A 199 23.83 -13.17 18.02
C CYS A 199 25.09 -12.72 17.26
N GLY A 200 25.04 -11.58 16.53
CA GLY A 200 26.15 -11.08 15.72
C GLY A 200 26.06 -11.44 14.23
N ASP A 201 25.22 -12.40 13.85
CA ASP A 201 24.98 -12.77 12.44
C ASP A 201 24.17 -11.71 11.68
N ILE A 202 24.31 -11.66 10.36
CA ILE A 202 23.46 -10.82 9.50
C ILE A 202 22.27 -11.67 9.03
N GLY A 203 21.08 -11.32 9.49
CA GLY A 203 19.82 -11.90 9.02
C GLY A 203 19.23 -11.09 7.88
N ILE A 204 19.00 -11.72 6.72
CA ILE A 204 18.31 -11.11 5.58
C ILE A 204 16.80 -11.34 5.75
N GLY A 205 16.01 -10.26 5.74
CA GLY A 205 14.55 -10.37 5.90
C GLY A 205 13.88 -9.10 6.41
N ALA A 206 14.66 -8.11 6.86
CA ALA A 206 14.13 -6.82 7.25
C ALA A 206 13.61 -6.05 6.02
N MET A 207 12.51 -5.32 6.19
CA MET A 207 12.02 -4.40 5.16
C MET A 207 13.13 -3.40 4.77
N THR A 208 13.17 -3.01 3.50
CA THR A 208 13.89 -1.79 3.05
C THR A 208 13.61 -0.64 4.01
N GLU A 209 14.62 0.19 4.29
CA GLU A 209 14.44 1.30 5.23
C GLU A 209 13.36 2.24 4.74
N TRP A 210 12.51 2.67 5.67
CA TRP A 210 11.32 3.47 5.37
C TRP A 210 11.67 4.77 4.65
N SER A 211 12.83 5.36 4.92
CA SER A 211 13.34 6.56 4.24
C SER A 211 13.62 6.29 2.76
N ASP A 212 14.16 5.12 2.43
CA ASP A 212 14.53 4.75 1.08
C ASP A 212 13.28 4.41 0.26
N ILE A 213 12.24 3.84 0.91
CA ILE A 213 10.91 3.66 0.29
C ILE A 213 10.34 5.01 -0.15
N VAL A 214 10.42 6.03 0.71
CA VAL A 214 9.93 7.36 0.37
C VAL A 214 10.80 8.02 -0.70
N GLN A 215 12.12 7.90 -0.59
CA GLN A 215 13.04 8.46 -1.58
C GLN A 215 12.82 7.86 -2.97
N LEU A 216 12.52 6.56 -3.06
CA LEU A 216 12.16 5.92 -4.32
C LEU A 216 10.96 6.63 -4.99
N VAL A 217 9.91 6.94 -4.23
CA VAL A 217 8.73 7.65 -4.77
C VAL A 217 9.11 9.08 -5.14
N VAL A 218 9.92 9.76 -4.34
CA VAL A 218 10.37 11.12 -4.64
C VAL A 218 11.15 11.17 -5.95
N ASP A 219 12.09 10.26 -6.16
CA ASP A 219 12.95 10.22 -7.34
C ASP A 219 12.17 9.82 -8.59
N GLU A 220 11.32 8.79 -8.48
CA GLU A 220 10.52 8.30 -9.60
C GLU A 220 9.48 9.33 -10.05
N TYR A 221 8.93 10.10 -9.09
CA TYR A 221 7.86 11.05 -9.35
C TYR A 221 8.30 12.52 -9.37
N GLY A 222 9.60 12.81 -9.22
CA GLY A 222 10.16 14.16 -9.25
C GLY A 222 9.53 15.10 -8.20
N LEU A 223 9.30 14.61 -6.99
CA LEU A 223 8.49 15.31 -5.98
C LEU A 223 9.31 16.37 -5.21
N ASP A 224 8.86 17.62 -5.28
CA ASP A 224 9.43 18.71 -4.48
C ASP A 224 8.97 18.64 -3.01
N ARG A 225 9.84 19.07 -2.08
CA ARG A 225 9.44 19.24 -0.68
C ARG A 225 8.59 20.50 -0.55
N ARG A 226 7.54 20.43 0.26
CA ARG A 226 6.75 21.62 0.62
C ARG A 226 7.64 22.63 1.34
N GLU A 227 7.60 23.87 0.91
CA GLU A 227 8.10 24.98 1.72
C GLU A 227 7.13 25.17 2.91
N LEU A 228 7.66 25.09 4.13
CA LEU A 228 6.90 25.27 5.38
C LEU A 228 6.79 26.75 5.76
#